data_AF-A0A953YHV6-F1
#
_entry.id   AF-A0A953YHV6-F1
#
_cell.length_a   1.000
_cell.length_b   1.000
_cell.length_c   1.000
_cell.angle_alpha   90.00
_cell.angle_beta   90.00
_cell.angle_gamma   90.00
#
_symmetry.space_group_name_H-M   'P 1'
#
loop_
_entity.id
_entity.type
_entity.pdbx_description
1 polymer ?
#
loop_
_entity_poly.entity_id
_entity_poly.type
_entity_poly.pdbx_seq_one_letter_code
_entity_poly.pdbx_strand_id
1 'polypeptide(L)'
;MPDGVTLPDDLQALIDAAIASGDYADEEAVLREALEAWQANRQASADGVATVRRLWQEGLQSGEPREADAVFDRLRARFGTVPSE
;
A
#
# COMPACT_ATOMS: atom_id res chain seq x y z
N MET A 1 -10.62 -29.31 16.86
CA MET A 1 -9.89 -28.13 16.34
C MET A 1 -9.12 -28.60 15.12
N PRO A 2 -9.06 -27.85 14.01
CA PRO A 2 -8.17 -28.24 12.92
C PRO A 2 -6.74 -28.35 13.46
N ASP A 3 -6.01 -29.36 12.99
CA ASP A 3 -4.66 -29.68 13.43
C ASP A 3 -3.75 -28.44 13.31
N GLY A 4 -2.95 -28.19 14.35
CA GLY A 4 -2.14 -26.98 14.47
C GLY A 4 -1.24 -26.73 13.24
N VAL A 5 -1.04 -25.46 12.92
CA VAL A 5 -0.10 -25.05 11.86
C VAL A 5 1.31 -25.23 12.40
N THR A 6 2.16 -25.96 11.67
CA THR A 6 3.59 -26.03 12.00
C THR A 6 4.27 -24.73 11.58
N LEU A 7 4.79 -24.00 12.56
CA LEU A 7 5.57 -22.79 12.34
C LEU A 7 7.07 -23.12 12.35
N PRO A 8 7.86 -22.46 11.49
CA PRO A 8 9.30 -22.37 11.66
C PRO A 8 9.70 -21.85 13.05
N ASP A 9 10.83 -22.34 13.58
CA ASP A 9 11.31 -22.00 14.94
C ASP A 9 11.49 -20.49 15.15
N ASP A 10 11.89 -19.75 14.12
CA ASP A 10 12.04 -18.30 14.17
C ASP A 10 10.70 -17.57 14.32
N LEU A 11 9.65 -18.05 13.66
CA LEU A 11 8.30 -17.49 13.82
C LEU A 11 7.73 -17.82 15.20
N GLN A 12 7.95 -19.04 15.70
CA GLN A 12 7.53 -19.40 17.05
C GLN A 12 8.20 -18.50 18.10
N ALA A 13 9.51 -18.25 17.97
CA ALA A 13 10.24 -17.37 18.88
C ALA A 13 9.69 -15.92 18.89
N LEU A 14 9.20 -15.41 17.76
CA LEU A 14 8.55 -14.10 17.70
C LEU A 14 7.22 -14.08 18.45
N ILE A 15 6.41 -15.13 18.31
CA ILE A 15 5.14 -15.27 19.03
C ILE A 15 5.40 -15.37 20.54
N ASP A 16 6.35 -16.21 20.95
CA ASP A 16 6.73 -16.40 22.35
C ASP A 16 7.21 -15.08 22.98
N ALA A 17 8.02 -14.30 22.26
CA ALA A 17 8.50 -12.99 22.72
C ALA A 17 7.36 -11.98 22.86
N ALA A 18 6.42 -11.96 21.92
CA ALA A 18 5.25 -11.09 21.96
C ALA A 18 4.36 -11.39 23.17
N ILE A 19 4.15 -12.67 23.49
CA ILE A 19 3.41 -13.08 24.69
C ILE A 19 4.20 -12.74 25.96
N ALA A 20 5.50 -13.04 25.99
CA ALA A 20 6.36 -12.80 27.15
C ALA A 20 6.47 -11.31 27.52
N SER A 21 6.36 -10.41 26.53
CA SER A 21 6.32 -8.97 26.75
C SER A 21 5.04 -8.48 27.45
N GLY A 22 3.96 -9.28 27.39
CA GLY A 22 2.63 -8.91 27.85
C GLY A 22 1.78 -8.19 26.80
N ASP A 23 2.29 -7.97 25.58
CA ASP A 23 1.55 -7.34 24.49
C ASP A 23 0.36 -8.20 24.02
N TYR A 24 0.44 -9.53 24.20
CA TYR A 24 -0.61 -10.47 23.81
C TYR A 24 -0.86 -11.52 24.91
N ALA A 25 -2.13 -11.95 25.00
CA ALA A 25 -2.56 -12.92 26.00
C ALA A 25 -2.24 -14.38 25.63
N ASP A 26 -2.21 -14.68 24.32
CA ASP A 26 -1.99 -16.01 23.78
C ASP A 26 -1.52 -15.95 22.31
N GLU A 27 -1.16 -17.11 21.76
CA GLU A 27 -0.72 -17.25 20.37
C GLU A 27 -1.83 -16.89 19.37
N GLU A 28 -3.10 -17.19 19.68
CA GLU A 28 -4.22 -16.92 18.79
C GLU A 28 -4.44 -15.41 18.60
N ALA A 29 -4.23 -14.61 19.65
CA ALA A 29 -4.27 -13.16 19.58
C ALA A 29 -3.20 -12.61 18.64
N VAL A 30 -1.95 -13.09 18.75
CA VAL A 30 -0.85 -12.71 17.85
C VAL A 30 -1.16 -13.08 16.41
N LEU A 31 -1.60 -14.32 16.18
CA LEU A 31 -1.91 -14.82 14.85
C LEU A 31 -3.09 -14.09 14.21
N ARG A 32 -4.13 -13.76 14.98
CA ARG A 32 -5.28 -13.00 14.50
C ARG A 32 -4.86 -11.62 14.01
N GLU A 33 -4.09 -10.88 14.82
CA GLU A 33 -3.60 -9.57 14.43
C GLU A 33 -2.69 -9.63 13.20
N ALA A 34 -1.78 -10.61 13.15
CA ALA A 34 -0.91 -10.81 12.00
C ALA A 34 -1.70 -11.08 10.71
N LEU A 35 -2.77 -11.89 10.78
CA LEU A 35 -3.64 -12.19 9.65
C LEU A 35 -4.49 -10.98 9.23
N GLU A 36 -4.99 -10.19 10.19
CA GLU A 36 -5.70 -8.93 9.91
C GLU A 36 -4.79 -7.93 9.19
N ALA A 37 -3.56 -7.74 9.68
CA ALA A 37 -2.57 -6.87 9.04
C ALA A 37 -2.20 -7.36 7.64
N TRP A 38 -2.00 -8.66 7.47
CA TRP A 38 -1.73 -9.29 6.18
C TRP A 38 -2.87 -9.10 5.17
N GLN A 39 -4.13 -9.20 5.63
CA GLN A 39 -5.30 -8.97 4.80
C GLN A 39 -5.45 -7.50 4.42
N ALA A 40 -5.25 -6.58 5.37
CA ALA A 40 -5.28 -5.14 5.12
C ALA A 40 -4.24 -4.71 4.07
N ASN A 41 -3.01 -5.23 4.16
CA ASN A 41 -1.96 -4.95 3.18
C ASN A 41 -2.32 -5.46 1.77
N ARG A 42 -2.96 -6.63 1.67
CA ARG A 42 -3.47 -7.14 0.38
C ARG A 42 -4.57 -6.27 -0.19
N GLN A 43 -5.49 -5.80 0.64
CA GLN A 43 -6.56 -4.93 0.20
C GLN A 43 -5.98 -3.61 -0.35
N ALA A 44 -5.07 -2.97 0.40
CA ALA A 44 -4.38 -1.77 -0.04
C ALA A 44 -3.62 -1.97 -1.37
N SER A 45 -2.95 -3.12 -1.53
CA SER A 45 -2.27 -3.47 -2.78
C SER A 45 -3.24 -3.65 -3.94
N ALA A 46 -4.38 -4.32 -3.72
CA ALA A 46 -5.41 -4.51 -4.73
C ALA A 46 -6.05 -3.19 -5.16
N ASP A 47 -6.33 -2.29 -4.21
CA ASP A 47 -6.88 -0.96 -4.44
C ASP A 47 -5.90 -0.06 -5.21
N GLY A 48 -4.60 -0.17 -4.90
CA GLY A 48 -3.53 0.52 -5.63
C GLY A 48 -3.47 0.07 -7.10
N VAL A 49 -3.48 -1.24 -7.35
CA VAL A 49 -3.49 -1.78 -8.72
C VAL A 49 -4.76 -1.37 -9.47
N ALA A 50 -5.93 -1.42 -8.83
CA ALA A 50 -7.19 -0.98 -9.42
C ALA A 50 -7.14 0.51 -9.79
N THR A 51 -6.57 1.34 -8.93
CA THR A 51 -6.39 2.78 -9.16
C THR A 51 -5.48 3.04 -10.36
N VAL A 52 -4.32 2.38 -10.43
CA VAL A 52 -3.41 2.52 -11.57
C VAL A 52 -4.09 2.09 -12.88
N ARG A 53 -4.83 0.97 -12.87
CA ARG A 53 -5.59 0.53 -14.06
C ARG A 53 -6.63 1.56 -14.50
N ARG A 54 -7.37 2.14 -13.57
CA ARG A 54 -8.36 3.19 -13.87
C ARG A 54 -7.68 4.42 -14.49
N LEU A 55 -6.63 4.94 -13.86
CA LEU A 55 -5.90 6.12 -14.35
C LEU A 55 -5.26 5.87 -15.72
N TRP A 56 -4.76 4.65 -15.96
CA TRP A 56 -4.24 4.26 -17.26
C TRP A 56 -5.33 4.30 -18.35
N GLN A 57 -6.51 3.72 -18.07
CA GLN A 57 -7.63 3.75 -18.99
C GLN A 57 -8.12 5.18 -19.25
N GLU A 58 -8.18 6.02 -18.21
CA GLU A 58 -8.47 7.45 -18.36
C GLU A 58 -7.45 8.16 -19.25
N GLY A 59 -6.15 7.85 -19.09
CA GLY A 59 -5.09 8.34 -19.96
C GLY A 59 -5.26 7.93 -21.42
N LEU A 60 -5.54 6.65 -21.67
CA LEU A 60 -5.82 6.14 -23.02
C LEU A 60 -7.04 6.82 -23.67
N GLN A 61 -8.05 7.15 -22.86
CA GLN A 61 -9.28 7.81 -23.32
C GLN A 61 -9.16 9.35 -23.39
N SER A 62 -8.04 9.92 -22.93
CA SER A 62 -7.85 11.37 -22.83
C SER A 62 -7.56 12.07 -24.17
N GLY A 63 -7.42 11.29 -25.25
CA GLY A 63 -7.13 11.77 -26.60
C GLY A 63 -5.65 11.67 -26.95
N GLU A 64 -5.25 12.40 -28.00
CA GLU A 64 -3.88 12.31 -28.53
C GLU A 64 -2.85 12.90 -27.54
N PRO A 65 -1.70 12.23 -27.33
CA PRO A 65 -0.57 12.82 -26.60
C PRO A 65 -0.15 14.16 -27.20
N ARG A 66 0.41 15.02 -26.34
CA ARG A 66 0.89 16.35 -26.70
C ARG A 66 2.40 16.43 -26.49
N GLU A 67 3.08 17.18 -27.35
CA GLU A 67 4.50 17.49 -27.20
C GLU A 67 4.79 18.17 -25.87
N ALA A 68 5.74 17.61 -25.12
CA ALA A 68 6.03 18.02 -23.74
C ALA A 68 6.46 19.50 -23.67
N ASP A 69 7.37 19.93 -24.54
CA ASP A 69 7.92 21.29 -24.54
C ASP A 69 6.83 22.34 -24.74
N ALA A 70 5.92 22.12 -25.70
CA ALA A 70 4.80 23.03 -25.96
C ALA A 70 3.83 23.12 -24.77
N VAL A 71 3.61 22.01 -24.06
CA VAL A 71 2.80 21.99 -22.84
C VAL A 71 3.49 22.78 -21.72
N PHE A 72 4.79 22.54 -21.48
CA PHE A 72 5.54 23.23 -20.43
C PHE A 72 5.72 24.72 -20.71
N ASP A 73 5.95 25.13 -21.96
CA ASP A 73 6.00 26.54 -22.36
C ASP A 73 4.68 27.24 -22.04
N ARG A 74 3.55 26.62 -22.40
CA ARG A 74 2.21 27.15 -22.06
C ARG A 74 2.01 27.26 -20.55
N LEU A 75 2.42 26.26 -19.78
CA LEU A 75 2.27 26.27 -18.32
C LEU A 75 3.13 27.36 -17.68
N ARG A 76 4.39 27.52 -18.11
CA ARG A 76 5.28 28.59 -17.66
C ARG A 76 4.73 29.98 -17.99
N ALA A 77 4.19 30.17 -19.20
CA ALA A 77 3.55 31.43 -19.56
C ALA A 77 2.31 31.74 -18.70
N ARG A 78 1.58 30.71 -18.26
CA ARG A 78 0.35 30.86 -17.47
C ARG A 78 0.60 31.03 -15.96
N PHE A 79 1.63 30.38 -15.43
CA PHE A 79 1.86 30.26 -13.98
C PHE A 79 3.23 30.76 -13.51
N GLY A 80 4.11 31.17 -14.42
CA GLY A 80 5.50 31.56 -14.13
C GLY A 80 5.66 32.87 -13.35
N THR A 81 4.58 33.53 -12.97
CA THR A 81 4.60 34.68 -12.05
C THR A 81 3.91 34.29 -10.75
N VAL A 82 4.62 33.56 -9.90
CA VAL A 82 4.35 33.58 -8.45
C VAL A 82 5.25 34.69 -7.90
N PRO A 83 4.72 35.85 -7.48
CA PRO A 83 5.52 36.82 -6.74
C PRO A 83 5.94 36.16 -5.42
N SER A 84 7.24 36.11 -5.15
CA SER A 84 7.76 35.75 -3.84
C SER A 84 7.62 36.97 -2.93
N GLU A 85 6.77 36.89 -1.91
CA GLU A 85 6.85 37.72 -0.70
C GLU A 85 7.58 36.95 0.41
#